data_AF-A0AAD7YXD3-F1
#
_entry.id   AF-A0AAD7YXD3-F1
#
_cell.length_a   1.000
_cell.length_b   1.000
_cell.length_c   1.000
_cell.angle_alpha   90.00
_cell.angle_beta   90.00
_cell.angle_gamma   90.00
#
_symmetry.space_group_name_H-M   'P 1'
#
loop_
_entity.id
_entity.type
_entity.pdbx_description
1 polymer ?
#
loop_
_entity_poly.entity_id
_entity_poly.type
_entity_poly.pdbx_seq_one_letter_code
_entity_poly.pdbx_strand_id
1 'polypeptide(L)'
;MVKELQLFEKETLFYSVIKKNITVPGLKPWSARLITSLEGAMVFEDLNAKQYKLRNKFSTLDMAHTLQALKTLARFHASSIIYEETKRKETLGEYKGIYYDYETTLRQGEYNLASDFIFQSMIGALEAMKTFSKYDHIEINLIESRWRDVWSTALSLGRYSSRHKNVVSHRDLWNNNLMFHYSKNNENCWEPDDCVLVDFQGVSCSPPAADVMLLLCCNLNPTFREQNIDEYLNFYYGQLKKILDNSNIEIDEILTKEEFMTSAEEQRLWGLTICACLLPHFWLDDDVTTEHFSDNARFNEIFFKNRGEFIKKMMETNLDYKQKVMEIFEEIADRYCFPAKQYVIK
;
A
#
# COMPACT_ATOMS: atom_id res chain seq x y z
N MET A 1 -15.04 -3.78 -10.81
CA MET A 1 -13.59 -3.76 -10.47
C MET A 1 -12.84 -5.03 -10.86
N VAL A 2 -12.96 -6.16 -10.14
CA VAL A 2 -12.11 -7.35 -10.34
C VAL A 2 -12.19 -7.93 -11.77
N LYS A 3 -13.39 -8.06 -12.36
CA LYS A 3 -13.56 -8.55 -13.74
C LYS A 3 -13.21 -7.51 -14.81
N GLU A 4 -13.50 -6.22 -14.56
CA GLU A 4 -13.26 -5.14 -15.54
C GLU A 4 -11.77 -4.78 -15.64
N LEU A 5 -11.04 -4.89 -14.54
CA LEU A 5 -9.59 -4.64 -14.46
C LEU A 5 -8.77 -5.94 -14.56
N GLN A 6 -9.43 -7.10 -14.75
CA GLN A 6 -8.86 -8.46 -14.72
C GLN A 6 -7.88 -8.69 -13.55
N LEU A 7 -8.24 -8.16 -12.38
CA LEU A 7 -7.39 -8.23 -11.19
C LEU A 7 -7.28 -9.68 -10.67
N PHE A 8 -8.31 -10.50 -10.91
CA PHE A 8 -8.29 -11.91 -10.55
C PHE A 8 -7.27 -12.69 -11.38
N GLU A 9 -7.22 -12.45 -12.69
CA GLU A 9 -6.25 -13.06 -13.60
C GLU A 9 -4.83 -12.64 -13.24
N LYS A 10 -4.65 -11.35 -12.90
CA LYS A 10 -3.39 -10.79 -12.42
C LYS A 10 -2.93 -11.45 -11.12
N GLU A 11 -3.80 -11.56 -10.13
CA GLU A 11 -3.49 -12.20 -8.85
C GLU A 11 -3.22 -13.71 -9.02
N THR A 12 -3.98 -14.37 -9.89
CA THR A 12 -3.78 -15.78 -10.24
C THR A 12 -2.41 -16.00 -10.88
N LEU A 13 -2.00 -15.15 -11.83
CA LEU A 13 -0.65 -15.21 -12.41
C LEU A 13 0.42 -15.02 -11.34
N PHE A 14 0.22 -14.05 -10.44
CA PHE A 14 1.16 -13.80 -9.36
C PHE A 14 1.36 -15.04 -8.49
N TYR A 15 0.29 -15.64 -7.97
CA TYR A 15 0.43 -16.82 -7.11
C TYR A 15 0.93 -18.06 -7.84
N SER A 16 0.47 -18.28 -9.08
CA SER A 16 0.78 -19.51 -9.83
C SER A 16 2.15 -19.51 -10.49
N VAL A 17 2.70 -18.33 -10.80
CA VAL A 17 3.97 -18.15 -11.54
C VAL A 17 4.96 -17.28 -10.75
N ILE A 18 4.69 -15.98 -10.59
CA ILE A 18 5.68 -15.02 -10.07
C ILE A 18 6.12 -15.41 -8.65
N LYS A 19 5.17 -15.67 -7.76
CA LYS A 19 5.43 -16.07 -6.37
C LYS A 19 6.29 -17.34 -6.30
N LYS A 20 6.02 -18.33 -7.15
CA LYS A 20 6.82 -19.56 -7.17
C LYS A 20 8.26 -19.28 -7.56
N ASN A 21 8.47 -18.40 -8.55
CA ASN A 21 9.80 -18.01 -9.02
C ASN A 21 10.57 -17.25 -7.93
N ILE A 22 9.94 -16.32 -7.22
CA ILE A 22 10.59 -15.51 -6.18
C ILE A 22 10.67 -16.21 -4.81
N THR A 23 10.19 -17.44 -4.68
CA THR A 23 10.26 -18.17 -3.40
C THR A 23 11.70 -18.50 -3.06
N VAL A 24 12.17 -18.05 -1.89
CA VAL A 24 13.53 -18.27 -1.41
C VAL A 24 13.54 -19.44 -0.42
N PRO A 25 14.30 -20.53 -0.67
CA PRO A 25 14.43 -21.64 0.27
C PRO A 25 14.92 -21.19 1.65
N GLY A 26 14.27 -21.66 2.71
CA GLY A 26 14.62 -21.30 4.10
C GLY A 26 14.11 -19.94 4.58
N LEU A 27 13.63 -19.06 3.68
CA LEU A 27 12.99 -17.81 4.09
C LEU A 27 11.56 -18.08 4.57
N LYS A 28 11.21 -17.54 5.75
CA LYS A 28 9.86 -17.68 6.31
C LYS A 28 8.81 -17.09 5.33
N PRO A 29 7.71 -17.79 5.01
CA PRO A 29 6.69 -17.30 4.08
C PRO A 29 6.05 -15.97 4.52
N TRP A 30 5.84 -15.07 3.56
CA TRP A 30 5.21 -13.76 3.75
C TRP A 30 3.74 -13.70 3.28
N SER A 31 3.19 -14.79 2.75
CA SER A 31 1.79 -14.91 2.33
C SER A 31 1.29 -16.35 2.41
N ALA A 32 -0.02 -16.53 2.41
CA ALA A 32 -0.66 -17.84 2.34
C ALA A 32 -0.17 -18.66 1.14
N ARG A 33 0.03 -19.96 1.34
CA ARG A 33 0.30 -20.91 0.26
C ARG A 33 -0.95 -21.13 -0.59
N LEU A 34 -0.84 -20.91 -1.90
CA LEU A 34 -1.82 -21.35 -2.88
C LEU A 34 -1.78 -22.89 -2.96
N ILE A 35 -2.91 -23.55 -2.72
CA ILE A 35 -3.07 -25.00 -2.85
C ILE A 35 -3.38 -25.34 -4.31
N THR A 36 -4.38 -24.67 -4.88
CA THR A 36 -4.76 -24.82 -6.30
C THR A 36 -5.51 -23.59 -6.79
N SER A 37 -5.56 -23.41 -8.09
CA SER A 37 -6.41 -22.42 -8.76
C SER A 37 -7.46 -23.15 -9.59
N LEU A 38 -8.67 -22.61 -9.59
CA LEU A 38 -9.84 -23.08 -10.32
C LEU A 38 -10.31 -21.96 -11.26
N GLU A 39 -11.22 -22.26 -12.18
CA GLU A 39 -11.87 -21.23 -12.98
C GLU A 39 -12.66 -20.27 -12.07
N GLY A 40 -12.19 -19.02 -11.98
CA GLY A 40 -12.82 -17.97 -11.17
C GLY A 40 -12.62 -18.09 -9.64
N ALA A 41 -11.77 -18.99 -9.15
CA ALA A 41 -11.45 -19.09 -7.72
C ALA A 41 -10.01 -19.53 -7.45
N MET A 42 -9.47 -19.14 -6.29
CA MET A 42 -8.20 -19.63 -5.77
C MET A 42 -8.41 -20.25 -4.38
N VAL A 43 -7.78 -21.40 -4.15
CA VAL A 43 -7.86 -22.12 -2.88
C VAL A 43 -6.52 -21.99 -2.17
N PHE A 44 -6.54 -21.37 -0.99
CA PHE A 44 -5.37 -21.17 -0.15
C PHE A 44 -5.42 -22.09 1.07
N GLU A 45 -4.27 -22.24 1.72
CA GLU A 45 -4.26 -22.76 3.08
C GLU A 45 -5.04 -21.85 4.04
N ASP A 46 -5.68 -22.47 5.03
CA ASP A 46 -6.47 -21.74 6.01
C ASP A 46 -5.55 -21.06 7.05
N LEU A 47 -5.44 -19.73 6.95
CA LEU A 47 -4.68 -18.92 7.89
C LEU A 47 -5.33 -18.84 9.27
N ASN A 48 -6.66 -18.96 9.38
CA ASN A 48 -7.35 -18.99 10.67
C ASN A 48 -7.03 -20.30 11.41
N ALA A 49 -6.97 -21.42 10.70
CA ALA A 49 -6.52 -22.69 11.27
C ALA A 49 -5.08 -22.59 11.82
N LYS A 50 -4.24 -21.74 11.21
CA LYS A 50 -2.90 -21.38 11.69
C LYS A 50 -2.86 -20.26 12.73
N GLN A 51 -4.01 -19.86 13.28
CA GLN A 51 -4.16 -18.83 14.31
C GLN A 51 -3.76 -17.41 13.87
N TYR A 52 -3.65 -17.14 12.57
CA TYR A 52 -3.56 -15.76 12.09
C TYR A 52 -4.94 -15.12 12.11
N LYS A 53 -5.00 -13.84 12.47
CA LYS A 53 -6.25 -13.08 12.61
C LYS A 53 -6.12 -11.72 11.96
N LEU A 54 -7.23 -11.26 11.39
CA LEU A 54 -7.40 -9.85 11.02
C LEU A 54 -7.54 -9.02 12.29
N ARG A 55 -7.09 -7.77 12.22
CA ARG A 55 -7.37 -6.79 13.26
C ARG A 55 -8.70 -6.09 12.97
N ASN A 56 -9.20 -5.40 13.99
CA ASN A 56 -10.29 -4.47 13.77
C ASN A 56 -9.82 -3.36 12.82
N LYS A 57 -10.54 -3.18 11.70
CA LYS A 57 -10.21 -2.18 10.66
C LYS A 57 -10.23 -0.75 11.18
N PHE A 58 -11.00 -0.46 12.23
CA PHE A 58 -11.05 0.86 12.89
C PHE A 58 -9.92 1.09 13.89
N SER A 59 -9.06 0.09 14.13
CA SER A 59 -7.91 0.20 15.02
C SER A 59 -6.64 0.42 14.23
N THR A 60 -5.98 1.57 14.41
CA THR A 60 -4.64 1.80 13.88
C THR A 60 -3.63 0.79 14.45
N LEU A 61 -2.54 0.54 13.73
CA LEU A 61 -1.46 -0.29 14.24
C LEU A 61 -0.66 0.47 15.29
N ASP A 62 -0.26 -0.24 16.33
CA ASP A 62 0.79 0.19 17.25
C ASP A 62 2.18 -0.18 16.70
N MET A 63 3.22 0.16 17.44
CA MET A 63 4.59 -0.12 17.06
C MET A 63 4.84 -1.62 16.84
N ALA A 64 4.41 -2.48 17.77
CA ALA A 64 4.67 -3.93 17.68
C ALA A 64 4.08 -4.54 16.40
N HIS A 65 2.84 -4.19 16.06
CA HIS A 65 2.21 -4.64 14.82
C HIS A 65 2.90 -4.05 13.59
N THR A 66 3.24 -2.76 13.62
CA THR A 66 3.92 -2.09 12.51
C THR A 66 5.26 -2.75 12.19
N LEU A 67 6.04 -3.09 13.21
CA LEU A 67 7.31 -3.79 13.04
C LEU A 67 7.13 -5.19 12.43
N GLN A 68 6.11 -5.96 12.83
CA GLN A 68 5.84 -7.26 12.20
C GLN A 68 5.41 -7.14 10.74
N ALA A 69 4.59 -6.13 10.43
CA ALA A 69 4.16 -5.87 9.06
C ALA A 69 5.35 -5.44 8.17
N LEU A 70 6.20 -4.51 8.64
CA LEU A 70 7.41 -4.09 7.92
C LEU A 70 8.43 -5.23 7.76
N LYS A 71 8.59 -6.10 8.78
CA LYS A 71 9.44 -7.29 8.69
C LYS A 71 8.94 -8.27 7.64
N THR A 72 7.62 -8.40 7.51
CA THR A 72 6.99 -9.25 6.50
C THR A 72 7.12 -8.66 5.11
N LEU A 73 6.93 -7.35 4.99
CA LEU A 73 7.13 -6.61 3.75
C LEU A 73 8.59 -6.69 3.27
N ALA A 74 9.56 -6.59 4.18
CA ALA A 74 10.98 -6.77 3.87
C ALA A 74 11.27 -8.17 3.30
N ARG A 75 10.64 -9.22 3.83
CA ARG A 75 10.74 -10.59 3.26
C ARG A 75 10.16 -10.66 1.85
N PHE A 76 8.99 -10.07 1.63
CA PHE A 76 8.36 -10.03 0.33
C PHE A 76 9.22 -9.31 -0.71
N HIS A 77 9.74 -8.13 -0.40
CA HIS A 77 10.60 -7.37 -1.31
C HIS A 77 11.94 -8.08 -1.54
N ALA A 78 12.58 -8.61 -0.50
CA ALA A 78 13.82 -9.37 -0.61
C ALA A 78 13.68 -10.58 -1.53
N SER A 79 12.55 -11.29 -1.48
CA SER A 79 12.28 -12.42 -2.38
C SER A 79 12.44 -12.03 -3.86
N SER A 80 11.91 -10.88 -4.27
CA SER A 80 12.06 -10.40 -5.66
C SER A 80 13.49 -9.99 -5.99
N ILE A 81 14.19 -9.31 -5.07
CA ILE A 81 15.58 -8.89 -5.27
C ILE A 81 16.49 -10.11 -5.42
N ILE A 82 16.37 -11.10 -4.52
CA ILE A 82 17.17 -12.32 -4.53
C ILE A 82 16.97 -13.06 -5.87
N TYR A 83 15.73 -13.18 -6.33
CA TYR A 83 15.45 -13.81 -7.62
C TYR A 83 16.11 -13.07 -8.79
N GLU A 84 15.97 -11.74 -8.85
CA GLU A 84 16.57 -10.95 -9.93
C GLU A 84 18.10 -10.99 -9.91
N GLU A 85 18.72 -10.92 -8.73
CA GLU A 85 20.18 -11.05 -8.60
C GLU A 85 20.68 -12.44 -9.00
N THR A 86 19.97 -13.48 -8.61
CA THR A 86 20.30 -14.85 -9.00
C THR A 86 20.22 -15.01 -10.51
N LYS A 87 19.13 -14.54 -11.13
CA LYS A 87 18.95 -14.56 -12.58
C LYS A 87 20.02 -13.76 -13.31
N ARG A 88 20.35 -12.56 -12.83
CA ARG A 88 21.42 -11.74 -13.42
C ARG A 88 22.76 -12.45 -13.38
N LYS A 89 23.10 -13.14 -12.29
CA LYS A 89 24.33 -13.95 -12.21
C LYS A 89 24.30 -15.12 -13.20
N GLU A 90 23.18 -15.84 -13.29
CA GLU A 90 22.98 -16.96 -14.24
C GLU A 90 23.11 -16.53 -15.71
N THR A 91 22.63 -15.35 -16.06
CA THR A 91 22.61 -14.83 -17.44
C THR A 91 23.76 -13.86 -17.73
N LEU A 92 24.81 -13.82 -16.90
CA LEU A 92 25.95 -12.90 -17.06
C LEU A 92 25.54 -11.43 -17.26
N GLY A 93 24.48 -11.00 -16.55
CA GLY A 93 23.96 -9.63 -16.57
C GLY A 93 22.88 -9.33 -17.60
N GLU A 94 22.52 -10.26 -18.49
CA GLU A 94 21.52 -9.99 -19.54
C GLU A 94 20.06 -9.92 -19.05
N TYR A 95 19.77 -10.45 -17.86
CA TYR A 95 18.43 -10.47 -17.30
C TYR A 95 17.94 -9.04 -16.95
N LYS A 96 16.83 -8.64 -17.57
CA LYS A 96 16.29 -7.28 -17.46
C LYS A 96 15.43 -7.05 -16.22
N GLY A 97 14.94 -8.12 -15.57
CA GLY A 97 14.13 -8.05 -14.34
C GLY A 97 12.69 -8.53 -14.53
N ILE A 98 12.02 -8.83 -13.41
CA ILE A 98 10.67 -9.43 -13.37
C ILE A 98 9.65 -8.55 -14.09
N TYR A 99 9.82 -7.23 -14.00
CA TYR A 99 8.92 -6.28 -14.65
C TYR A 99 8.81 -6.51 -16.16
N TYR A 100 9.93 -6.79 -16.84
CA TYR A 100 9.95 -6.97 -18.30
C TYR A 100 9.44 -8.34 -18.73
N ASP A 101 9.62 -9.38 -17.89
CA ASP A 101 9.07 -10.71 -18.15
C ASP A 101 7.53 -10.72 -18.13
N TYR A 102 6.92 -9.84 -17.32
CA TYR A 102 5.48 -9.81 -17.06
C TYR A 102 4.85 -8.43 -17.24
N GLU A 103 5.42 -7.59 -18.10
CA GLU A 103 5.07 -6.16 -18.21
C GLU A 103 3.57 -5.94 -18.40
N THR A 104 2.96 -6.65 -19.37
CA THR A 104 1.54 -6.48 -19.70
C THR A 104 0.65 -6.72 -18.49
N THR A 105 0.93 -7.77 -17.70
CA THR A 105 0.13 -8.11 -16.52
C THR A 105 0.43 -7.22 -15.32
N LEU A 106 1.69 -6.85 -15.10
CA LEU A 106 2.06 -5.98 -13.98
C LEU A 106 1.58 -4.54 -14.17
N ARG A 107 1.46 -4.07 -15.42
CA ARG A 107 0.85 -2.77 -15.75
C ARG A 107 -0.68 -2.76 -15.72
N GLN A 108 -1.31 -3.93 -15.68
CA GLN A 108 -2.76 -4.00 -15.61
C GLN A 108 -3.29 -3.43 -14.29
N GLY A 109 -4.35 -2.62 -14.38
CA GLY A 109 -4.91 -1.94 -13.20
C GLY A 109 -4.00 -0.83 -12.63
N GLU A 110 -3.02 -0.35 -13.38
CA GLU A 110 -2.12 0.72 -12.94
C GLU A 110 -2.90 1.99 -12.59
N TYR A 111 -2.69 2.51 -11.36
CA TYR A 111 -3.26 3.79 -10.94
C TYR A 111 -2.79 4.94 -11.83
N ASN A 112 -3.74 5.55 -12.54
CA ASN A 112 -3.52 6.70 -13.41
C ASN A 112 -4.79 7.54 -13.50
N LEU A 113 -4.68 8.80 -13.92
CA LEU A 113 -5.82 9.73 -13.96
C LEU A 113 -6.93 9.37 -14.97
N ALA A 114 -6.67 8.47 -15.93
CA ALA A 114 -7.71 7.96 -16.82
C ALA A 114 -8.52 6.81 -16.19
N SER A 115 -8.10 6.29 -15.03
CA SER A 115 -8.92 5.37 -14.24
C SER A 115 -10.06 6.14 -13.57
N ASP A 116 -11.30 5.76 -13.87
CA ASP A 116 -12.50 6.36 -13.26
C ASP A 116 -12.42 6.35 -11.73
N PHE A 117 -11.91 5.26 -11.14
CA PHE A 117 -11.75 5.17 -9.69
C PHE A 117 -10.82 6.25 -9.13
N ILE A 118 -9.66 6.46 -9.77
CA ILE A 118 -8.68 7.46 -9.34
C ILE A 118 -9.21 8.88 -9.59
N PHE A 119 -9.81 9.11 -10.75
CA PHE A 119 -10.40 10.39 -11.11
C PHE A 119 -11.52 10.78 -10.12
N GLN A 120 -12.45 9.88 -9.84
CA GLN A 120 -13.53 10.10 -8.89
C GLN A 120 -13.04 10.26 -7.44
N SER A 121 -11.97 9.55 -7.06
CA SER A 121 -11.32 9.76 -5.76
C SER A 121 -10.72 11.16 -5.64
N MET A 122 -10.02 11.63 -6.68
CA MET A 122 -9.42 12.96 -6.72
C MET A 122 -10.48 14.06 -6.63
N ILE A 123 -11.53 13.98 -7.46
CA ILE A 123 -12.61 14.97 -7.48
C ILE A 123 -13.40 14.94 -6.18
N GLY A 124 -13.77 13.75 -5.69
CA GLY A 124 -14.50 13.61 -4.43
C GLY A 124 -13.72 14.13 -3.22
N ALA A 125 -12.40 13.91 -3.18
CA ALA A 125 -11.55 14.49 -2.16
C ALA A 125 -11.54 16.03 -2.23
N LEU A 126 -11.42 16.61 -3.42
CA LEU A 126 -11.46 18.06 -3.60
C LEU A 126 -12.83 18.67 -3.18
N GLU A 127 -13.93 18.01 -3.52
CA GLU A 127 -15.27 18.43 -3.10
C GLU A 127 -15.45 18.37 -1.58
N ALA A 128 -14.93 17.32 -0.94
CA ALA A 128 -14.91 17.20 0.52
C ALA A 128 -14.08 18.32 1.15
N MET A 129 -12.91 18.63 0.59
CA MET A 129 -12.07 19.75 1.03
C MET A 129 -12.82 21.09 0.97
N LYS A 130 -13.48 21.38 -0.16
CA LYS A 130 -14.31 22.59 -0.33
C LYS A 130 -15.45 22.70 0.67
N THR A 131 -15.98 21.58 1.14
CA THR A 131 -17.21 21.55 1.97
C THR A 131 -16.90 21.48 3.46
N PHE A 132 -15.87 20.73 3.85
CA PHE A 132 -15.69 20.29 5.23
C PHE A 132 -14.35 20.65 5.85
N SER A 133 -13.38 21.13 5.07
CA SER A 133 -12.08 21.50 5.61
C SER A 133 -12.14 22.81 6.41
N LYS A 134 -11.09 23.05 7.18
CA LYS A 134 -10.90 24.30 7.94
C LYS A 134 -10.41 25.49 7.10
N TYR A 135 -10.11 25.28 5.82
CA TYR A 135 -9.43 26.26 4.98
C TYR A 135 -10.36 27.36 4.49
N ASP A 136 -9.83 28.58 4.36
CA ASP A 136 -10.58 29.71 3.81
C ASP A 136 -10.68 29.64 2.26
N HIS A 137 -11.45 30.55 1.66
CA HIS A 137 -11.66 30.56 0.21
C HIS A 137 -10.36 30.78 -0.60
N ILE A 138 -9.38 31.51 -0.05
CA ILE A 138 -8.10 31.76 -0.72
C ILE A 138 -7.27 30.46 -0.71
N GLU A 139 -7.21 29.79 0.44
CA GLU A 139 -6.52 28.51 0.60
C GLU A 139 -7.16 27.41 -0.27
N ILE A 140 -8.49 27.34 -0.33
CA ILE A 140 -9.22 26.39 -1.19
C ILE A 140 -8.93 26.64 -2.68
N ASN A 141 -8.91 27.89 -3.14
CA ASN A 141 -8.56 28.22 -4.52
C ASN A 141 -7.14 27.75 -4.86
N LEU A 142 -6.20 27.90 -3.92
CA LEU A 142 -4.83 27.45 -4.10
C LEU A 142 -4.74 25.92 -4.16
N ILE A 143 -5.44 25.21 -3.26
CA ILE A 143 -5.55 23.74 -3.28
C ILE A 143 -6.10 23.30 -4.64
N GLU A 144 -7.23 23.84 -5.08
CA GLU A 144 -7.87 23.48 -6.35
C GLU A 144 -6.93 23.68 -7.55
N SER A 145 -6.19 24.79 -7.58
CA SER A 145 -5.24 25.09 -8.67
C SER A 145 -4.09 24.09 -8.78
N ARG A 146 -3.75 23.37 -7.70
CA ARG A 146 -2.61 22.44 -7.62
C ARG A 146 -3.03 20.98 -7.51
N TRP A 147 -4.28 20.70 -7.13
CA TRP A 147 -4.74 19.38 -6.74
C TRP A 147 -4.48 18.33 -7.81
N ARG A 148 -4.80 18.65 -9.07
CA ARG A 148 -4.57 17.75 -10.19
C ARG A 148 -3.10 17.40 -10.38
N ASP A 149 -2.20 18.37 -10.24
CA ASP A 149 -0.76 18.18 -10.42
C ASP A 149 -0.16 17.37 -9.26
N VAL A 150 -0.63 17.61 -8.04
CA VAL A 150 -0.26 16.83 -6.85
C VAL A 150 -0.64 15.36 -7.05
N TRP A 151 -1.88 15.08 -7.45
CA TRP A 151 -2.35 13.72 -7.70
C TRP A 151 -1.63 13.08 -8.90
N SER A 152 -1.43 13.81 -9.99
CA SER A 152 -0.68 13.31 -11.15
C SER A 152 0.75 12.94 -10.78
N THR A 153 1.41 13.77 -9.97
CA THR A 153 2.78 13.54 -9.49
C THR A 153 2.82 12.30 -8.59
N ALA A 154 1.90 12.18 -7.64
CA ALA A 154 1.77 11.00 -6.79
C ALA A 154 1.67 9.71 -7.61
N LEU A 155 0.78 9.69 -8.60
CA LEU A 155 0.55 8.51 -9.45
C LEU A 155 1.77 8.14 -10.29
N SER A 156 2.59 9.12 -10.68
CA SER A 156 3.84 8.86 -11.39
C SER A 156 4.92 8.21 -10.52
N LEU A 157 4.95 8.54 -9.22
CA LEU A 157 5.92 8.00 -8.26
C LEU A 157 5.69 6.52 -7.98
N GLY A 158 4.44 6.06 -7.98
CA GLY A 158 4.09 4.66 -7.76
C GLY A 158 4.31 3.73 -8.95
N ARG A 159 4.83 4.25 -10.08
CA ARG A 159 5.16 3.45 -11.27
C ARG A 159 6.55 2.81 -11.15
N TYR A 160 6.87 1.94 -12.11
CA TYR A 160 8.23 1.46 -12.29
C TYR A 160 9.19 2.64 -12.45
N SER A 161 10.22 2.70 -11.60
CA SER A 161 11.20 3.79 -11.61
C SER A 161 12.41 3.46 -12.46
N SER A 162 12.88 4.40 -13.27
CA SER A 162 14.20 4.31 -13.91
C SER A 162 15.34 4.81 -13.01
N ARG A 163 15.01 5.47 -11.88
CA ARG A 163 15.97 6.11 -10.98
C ARG A 163 16.25 5.27 -9.72
N HIS A 164 15.22 4.62 -9.19
CA HIS A 164 15.31 3.85 -7.95
C HIS A 164 15.21 2.35 -8.22
N LYS A 165 15.82 1.52 -7.37
CA LYS A 165 15.65 0.07 -7.42
C LYS A 165 14.17 -0.27 -7.26
N ASN A 166 13.63 -1.06 -8.19
CA ASN A 166 12.28 -1.61 -8.10
C ASN A 166 12.30 -3.00 -7.51
N VAL A 167 11.20 -3.34 -6.84
CA VAL A 167 10.88 -4.66 -6.30
C VAL A 167 9.47 -5.03 -6.75
N VAL A 168 9.10 -6.31 -6.65
CA VAL A 168 7.69 -6.68 -6.76
C VAL A 168 6.97 -6.08 -5.54
N SER A 169 6.00 -5.21 -5.80
CA SER A 169 5.25 -4.45 -4.80
C SER A 169 3.79 -4.89 -4.73
N HIS A 170 3.20 -4.81 -3.55
CA HIS A 170 1.84 -5.23 -3.20
C HIS A 170 0.81 -4.15 -3.55
N ARG A 171 1.12 -2.88 -3.27
CA ARG A 171 0.29 -1.70 -3.60
C ARG A 171 -1.11 -1.61 -2.98
N ASP A 172 -1.42 -2.48 -2.04
CA ASP A 172 -2.71 -2.50 -1.32
C ASP A 172 -2.51 -2.90 0.15
N LEU A 173 -1.68 -2.15 0.87
CA LEU A 173 -1.21 -2.49 2.22
C LEU A 173 -2.04 -1.79 3.32
N TRP A 174 -3.36 -1.94 3.28
CA TRP A 174 -4.25 -1.49 4.35
C TRP A 174 -4.55 -2.63 5.34
N ASN A 175 -5.17 -2.32 6.48
CA ASN A 175 -5.27 -3.21 7.65
C ASN A 175 -5.81 -4.62 7.30
N ASN A 176 -6.84 -4.72 6.45
CA ASN A 176 -7.46 -6.01 6.15
C ASN A 176 -6.60 -6.92 5.26
N ASN A 177 -5.52 -6.41 4.67
CA ASN A 177 -4.57 -7.20 3.89
C ASN A 177 -3.37 -7.66 4.74
N LEU A 178 -3.42 -7.43 6.06
CA LEU A 178 -2.43 -7.83 7.05
C LEU A 178 -3.08 -8.78 8.06
N MET A 179 -2.63 -10.04 8.11
CA MET A 179 -3.07 -10.99 9.14
C MET A 179 -1.94 -11.26 10.13
N PHE A 180 -2.24 -11.19 11.42
CA PHE A 180 -1.26 -11.29 12.51
C PHE A 180 -1.42 -12.59 13.30
N HIS A 181 -0.30 -13.20 13.67
CA HIS A 181 -0.26 -14.22 14.69
C HIS A 181 0.15 -13.58 16.02
N TYR A 182 -0.32 -14.17 17.12
CA TYR A 182 -0.07 -13.67 18.45
C TYR A 182 0.51 -14.77 19.33
N SER A 183 1.49 -14.41 20.15
CA SER A 183 2.05 -15.29 21.17
C SER A 183 2.18 -14.52 22.49
N LYS A 184 2.36 -15.27 23.58
CA LYS A 184 2.63 -14.66 24.88
C LYS A 184 4.11 -14.30 24.97
N ASN A 185 4.36 -13.06 25.34
CA ASN A 185 5.70 -12.61 25.67
C ASN A 185 6.15 -13.10 27.05
N ASN A 186 7.36 -12.73 27.45
CA ASN A 186 7.94 -13.14 28.74
C ASN A 186 7.12 -12.67 29.96
N GLU A 187 6.27 -11.66 29.80
CA GLU A 187 5.38 -11.11 30.82
C GLU A 187 3.95 -11.71 30.75
N ASN A 188 3.74 -12.75 29.94
CA ASN A 188 2.44 -13.38 29.67
C ASN A 188 1.40 -12.48 28.98
N CYS A 189 1.82 -11.36 28.39
CA CYS A 189 0.99 -10.49 27.57
C CYS A 189 0.96 -10.98 26.12
N TRP A 190 -0.21 -10.93 25.47
CA TRP A 190 -0.33 -11.26 24.05
C TRP A 190 0.23 -10.15 23.19
N GLU A 191 1.21 -10.48 22.33
CA GLU A 191 1.81 -9.54 21.38
C GLU A 191 1.92 -10.18 19.99
N PRO A 192 1.91 -9.37 18.91
CA PRO A 192 2.08 -9.90 17.57
C PRO A 192 3.51 -10.40 17.37
N ASP A 193 3.66 -11.69 17.09
CA ASP A 193 4.96 -12.34 16.82
C ASP A 193 5.18 -12.65 15.33
N ASP A 194 4.13 -12.56 14.52
CA ASP A 194 4.23 -12.71 13.06
C ASP A 194 3.14 -11.96 12.30
N CYS A 195 3.39 -11.75 11.01
CA CYS A 195 2.44 -11.18 10.07
C CYS A 195 2.56 -11.91 8.71
N VAL A 196 1.44 -12.00 8.00
CA VAL A 196 1.37 -12.42 6.59
C VAL A 196 0.53 -11.43 5.79
N LEU A 197 0.89 -11.26 4.53
CA LEU A 197 0.19 -10.42 3.56
C LEU A 197 -0.80 -11.29 2.75
N VAL A 198 -1.95 -10.72 2.42
CA VAL A 198 -2.99 -11.34 1.59
C VAL A 198 -3.51 -10.33 0.56
N ASP A 199 -4.21 -10.81 -0.46
CA ASP A 199 -4.80 -10.00 -1.53
C ASP A 199 -3.75 -9.27 -2.39
N PHE A 200 -3.21 -9.99 -3.38
CA PHE A 200 -2.16 -9.48 -4.26
C PHE A 200 -2.73 -8.94 -5.58
N GLN A 201 -3.99 -8.55 -5.60
CA GLN A 201 -4.66 -8.02 -6.79
C GLN A 201 -4.00 -6.74 -7.33
N GLY A 202 -3.37 -5.96 -6.44
CA GLY A 202 -2.65 -4.72 -6.77
C GLY A 202 -1.21 -4.91 -7.27
N VAL A 203 -0.69 -6.14 -7.33
CA VAL A 203 0.75 -6.40 -7.47
C VAL A 203 1.40 -5.73 -8.68
N SER A 204 2.60 -5.17 -8.55
CA SER A 204 3.31 -4.49 -9.64
C SER A 204 4.82 -4.54 -9.40
N CYS A 205 5.59 -3.74 -10.13
CA CYS A 205 6.93 -3.34 -9.72
C CYS A 205 7.01 -1.83 -9.49
N SER A 206 7.60 -1.42 -8.37
CA SER A 206 7.84 -0.02 -7.98
C SER A 206 8.99 0.04 -6.97
N PRO A 207 9.48 1.24 -6.60
CA PRO A 207 10.44 1.36 -5.50
C PRO A 207 9.90 0.74 -4.21
N PRO A 208 10.73 0.05 -3.40
CA PRO A 208 10.28 -0.60 -2.16
C PRO A 208 9.68 0.39 -1.17
N ALA A 209 10.15 1.63 -1.19
CA ALA A 209 9.64 2.70 -0.35
C ALA A 209 8.17 3.05 -0.64
N ALA A 210 7.65 2.76 -1.85
CA ALA A 210 6.26 3.00 -2.20
C ALA A 210 5.30 2.19 -1.31
N ASP A 211 5.59 0.90 -1.14
CA ASP A 211 4.81 0.00 -0.29
C ASP A 211 5.01 0.30 1.20
N VAL A 212 6.24 0.64 1.61
CA VAL A 212 6.54 1.03 3.00
C VAL A 212 5.73 2.27 3.38
N MET A 213 5.76 3.31 2.54
CA MET A 213 5.01 4.54 2.79
C MET A 213 3.50 4.30 2.73
N LEU A 214 3.02 3.47 1.81
CA LEU A 214 1.60 3.09 1.77
C LEU A 214 1.16 2.39 3.06
N LEU A 215 1.93 1.39 3.53
CA LEU A 215 1.66 0.68 4.77
C LEU A 215 1.58 1.65 5.96
N LEU A 216 2.56 2.55 6.08
CA LEU A 216 2.57 3.54 7.16
C LEU A 216 1.39 4.53 7.04
N CYS A 217 1.05 4.96 5.83
CA CYS A 217 -0.03 5.93 5.60
C CYS A 217 -1.43 5.34 5.84
N CYS A 218 -1.67 4.08 5.48
CA CYS A 218 -2.97 3.43 5.63
C CYS A 218 -3.27 2.96 7.05
N ASN A 219 -2.24 2.70 7.87
CA ASN A 219 -2.43 1.94 9.10
C ASN A 219 -2.10 2.68 10.39
N LEU A 220 -1.36 3.80 10.31
CA LEU A 220 -0.95 4.55 11.50
C LEU A 220 -1.72 5.87 11.60
N ASN A 221 -1.95 6.32 12.82
CA ASN A 221 -2.35 7.69 13.05
C ASN A 221 -1.27 8.66 12.52
N PRO A 222 -1.63 9.77 11.84
CA PRO A 222 -0.64 10.68 11.24
C PRO A 222 0.40 11.22 12.22
N THR A 223 0.00 11.67 13.41
CA THR A 223 0.93 12.19 14.43
C THR A 223 1.89 11.10 14.92
N PHE A 224 1.35 9.92 15.20
CA PHE A 224 2.18 8.77 15.62
C PHE A 224 3.14 8.32 14.50
N ARG A 225 2.69 8.34 13.24
CA ARG A 225 3.52 8.04 12.08
C ARG A 225 4.69 9.01 11.99
N GLU A 226 4.45 10.31 12.02
CA GLU A 226 5.53 11.30 11.88
C GLU A 226 6.55 11.24 13.02
N GLN A 227 6.10 11.00 14.25
CA GLN A 227 7.00 10.88 15.41
C GLN A 227 7.95 9.67 15.31
N ASN A 228 7.57 8.62 14.58
CA ASN A 228 8.29 7.34 14.55
C ASN A 228 8.75 6.95 13.13
N ILE A 229 8.61 7.83 12.14
CA ILE A 229 8.82 7.46 10.73
C ILE A 229 10.25 7.00 10.46
N ASP A 230 11.24 7.70 11.04
CA ASP A 230 12.64 7.32 10.89
C ASP A 230 12.91 5.95 11.51
N GLU A 231 12.32 5.62 12.65
CA GLU A 231 12.46 4.31 13.28
C GLU A 231 11.91 3.21 12.36
N TYR A 232 10.74 3.40 11.78
CA TYR A 232 10.12 2.45 10.87
C TYR A 232 10.91 2.25 9.58
N LEU A 233 11.39 3.33 8.96
CA LEU A 233 12.21 3.28 7.75
C LEU A 233 13.54 2.57 8.02
N ASN A 234 14.20 2.92 9.12
CA ASN A 234 15.44 2.27 9.55
C ASN A 234 15.23 0.77 9.85
N PHE A 235 14.13 0.43 10.53
CA PHE A 235 13.80 -0.95 10.84
C PHE A 235 13.57 -1.77 9.57
N TYR A 236 12.75 -1.28 8.64
CA TYR A 236 12.50 -1.94 7.37
C TYR A 236 13.81 -2.17 6.59
N TYR A 237 14.63 -1.13 6.43
CA TYR A 237 15.92 -1.24 5.72
C TYR A 237 16.83 -2.25 6.40
N GLY A 238 16.89 -2.24 7.74
CA GLY A 238 17.67 -3.19 8.51
C GLY A 238 17.20 -4.64 8.37
N GLN A 239 15.89 -4.89 8.28
CA GLN A 239 15.35 -6.22 7.99
C GLN A 239 15.69 -6.66 6.56
N LEU A 240 15.53 -5.76 5.59
CA LEU A 240 15.88 -6.04 4.19
C LEU A 240 17.36 -6.41 4.06
N LYS A 241 18.26 -5.60 4.64
CA LYS A 241 19.71 -5.86 4.69
C LYS A 241 20.00 -7.25 5.24
N LYS A 242 19.48 -7.58 6.42
CA LYS A 242 19.70 -8.89 7.06
C LYS A 242 19.29 -10.06 6.16
N ILE A 243 18.20 -9.94 5.40
CA ILE A 243 17.71 -11.03 4.53
C ILE A 243 18.61 -11.17 3.28
N LEU A 244 19.05 -10.05 2.70
CA LEU A 244 19.96 -10.03 1.56
C LEU A 244 21.36 -10.54 1.93
N ASP A 245 21.89 -10.12 3.08
CA ASP A 245 23.18 -10.59 3.62
C ASP A 245 23.17 -12.11 3.79
N ASN A 246 22.09 -12.67 4.35
CA ASN A 246 21.90 -14.13 4.48
C ASN A 246 21.84 -14.87 3.12
N SER A 247 21.59 -14.14 2.04
CA SER A 247 21.58 -14.65 0.66
C SER A 247 22.86 -14.29 -0.10
N ASN A 248 23.90 -13.78 0.58
CA ASN A 248 25.17 -13.31 0.00
C ASN A 248 24.99 -12.22 -1.07
N ILE A 249 24.10 -11.26 -0.80
CA ILE A 249 23.87 -10.07 -1.62
C ILE A 249 24.14 -8.85 -0.74
N GLU A 250 25.13 -8.03 -1.09
CA GLU A 250 25.39 -6.78 -0.37
C GLU A 250 24.34 -5.74 -0.73
N ILE A 251 23.56 -5.29 0.25
CA ILE A 251 22.47 -4.34 0.01
C ILE A 251 22.96 -3.03 -0.59
N ASP A 252 24.16 -2.57 -0.21
CA ASP A 252 24.69 -1.28 -0.66
C ASP A 252 25.08 -1.28 -2.16
N GLU A 253 25.19 -2.46 -2.79
CA GLU A 253 25.31 -2.59 -4.25
C GLU A 253 23.96 -2.52 -4.99
N ILE A 254 22.85 -2.66 -4.25
CA ILE A 254 21.49 -2.78 -4.80
C ILE A 254 20.65 -1.53 -4.53
N LEU A 255 20.69 -1.05 -3.28
CA LEU A 255 19.91 0.07 -2.77
C LEU A 255 20.59 0.56 -1.50
N THR A 256 21.33 1.67 -1.59
CA THR A 256 21.93 2.27 -0.40
C THR A 256 20.87 2.83 0.55
N LYS A 257 21.24 3.02 1.81
CA LYS A 257 20.35 3.60 2.82
C LYS A 257 19.92 5.01 2.44
N GLU A 258 20.84 5.82 1.90
CA GLU A 258 20.55 7.19 1.48
C GLU A 258 19.54 7.24 0.32
N GLU A 259 19.70 6.37 -0.68
CA GLU A 259 18.75 6.22 -1.78
C GLU A 259 17.37 5.78 -1.29
N PHE A 260 17.33 4.81 -0.36
CA PHE A 260 16.07 4.37 0.23
C PHE A 260 15.36 5.50 0.99
N MET A 261 16.08 6.25 1.84
CA MET A 261 15.49 7.37 2.60
C MET A 261 15.01 8.48 1.67
N THR A 262 15.77 8.80 0.63
CA THR A 262 15.37 9.75 -0.41
C THR A 262 14.11 9.29 -1.13
N SER A 263 14.07 8.01 -1.54
CA SER A 263 12.90 7.42 -2.17
C SER A 263 11.69 7.43 -1.23
N ALA A 264 11.87 7.19 0.07
CA ALA A 264 10.78 7.21 1.06
C ALA A 264 10.15 8.60 1.19
N GLU A 265 10.95 9.66 1.20
CA GLU A 265 10.40 11.02 1.25
C GLU A 265 9.62 11.37 -0.03
N GLU A 266 10.12 10.97 -1.20
CA GLU A 266 9.39 11.12 -2.47
C GLU A 266 8.07 10.30 -2.44
N GLN A 267 8.14 9.04 -2.03
CA GLN A 267 7.01 8.10 -2.00
C GLN A 267 5.97 8.41 -0.91
N ARG A 268 6.23 9.36 -0.01
CA ARG A 268 5.23 9.86 0.93
C ARG A 268 3.98 10.38 0.20
N LEU A 269 4.19 11.15 -0.87
CA LEU A 269 3.09 11.70 -1.65
C LEU A 269 2.24 10.58 -2.28
N TRP A 270 2.89 9.54 -2.80
CA TRP A 270 2.23 8.34 -3.29
C TRP A 270 1.40 7.64 -2.20
N GLY A 271 2.03 7.33 -1.05
CA GLY A 271 1.37 6.63 0.06
C GLY A 271 0.14 7.37 0.57
N LEU A 272 0.23 8.70 0.73
CA LEU A 272 -0.89 9.53 1.15
C LEU A 272 -2.00 9.56 0.10
N THR A 273 -1.66 9.71 -1.18
CA THR A 273 -2.65 9.79 -2.27
C THR A 273 -3.40 8.48 -2.46
N ILE A 274 -2.72 7.33 -2.39
CA ILE A 274 -3.38 6.03 -2.46
C ILE A 274 -4.18 5.76 -1.18
N CYS A 275 -3.70 6.16 0.00
CA CYS A 275 -4.51 6.12 1.23
C CYS A 275 -5.79 6.95 1.09
N ALA A 276 -5.73 8.16 0.51
CA ALA A 276 -6.89 9.00 0.20
C ALA A 276 -7.87 8.33 -0.80
N CYS A 277 -7.40 7.41 -1.64
CA CYS A 277 -8.26 6.60 -2.48
C CYS A 277 -8.90 5.46 -1.69
N LEU A 278 -8.15 4.73 -0.87
CA LEU A 278 -8.61 3.49 -0.21
C LEU A 278 -9.45 3.75 1.05
N LEU A 279 -8.98 4.63 1.94
CA LEU A 279 -9.56 4.87 3.26
C LEU A 279 -11.07 5.21 3.23
N PRO A 280 -11.56 6.09 2.33
CA PRO A 280 -12.99 6.42 2.28
C PRO A 280 -13.89 5.23 1.95
N HIS A 281 -13.34 4.18 1.35
CA HIS A 281 -14.11 2.99 1.01
C HIS A 281 -14.12 1.96 2.14
N PHE A 282 -13.05 1.86 2.92
CA PHE A 282 -12.93 0.77 3.88
C PHE A 282 -13.17 1.19 5.33
N TRP A 283 -13.12 2.48 5.64
CA TRP A 283 -13.43 3.02 6.97
C TRP A 283 -14.94 3.12 7.22
N LEU A 284 -15.71 2.12 6.80
CA LEU A 284 -17.17 2.12 6.88
C LEU A 284 -17.64 0.98 7.78
N ASP A 285 -18.76 1.15 8.48
CA ASP A 285 -19.37 0.06 9.24
C ASP A 285 -19.70 -1.14 8.33
N ASP A 286 -19.68 -2.34 8.90
CA ASP A 286 -19.90 -3.57 8.12
C ASP A 286 -21.30 -3.59 7.49
N ASP A 287 -22.30 -3.02 8.15
CA ASP A 287 -23.66 -2.89 7.62
C ASP A 287 -23.70 -2.00 6.38
N VAL A 288 -23.03 -0.84 6.43
CA VAL A 288 -22.92 0.09 5.28
C VAL A 288 -22.15 -0.57 4.15
N THR A 289 -21.08 -1.28 4.48
CA THR A 289 -20.26 -2.01 3.51
C THR A 289 -21.11 -3.07 2.80
N THR A 290 -21.86 -3.86 3.56
CA THR A 290 -22.73 -4.91 3.05
C THR A 290 -23.83 -4.34 2.17
N GLU A 291 -24.50 -3.27 2.62
CA GLU A 291 -25.57 -2.61 1.89
C GLU A 291 -25.11 -2.06 0.53
N HIS A 292 -23.93 -1.47 0.48
CA HIS A 292 -23.47 -0.71 -0.69
C HIS A 292 -22.59 -1.52 -1.65
N PHE A 293 -21.90 -2.56 -1.16
CA PHE A 293 -20.84 -3.24 -1.92
C PHE A 293 -21.06 -4.73 -2.17
N SER A 294 -22.16 -5.30 -1.66
CA SER A 294 -22.57 -6.67 -2.04
C SER A 294 -23.26 -6.72 -3.42
N ASP A 295 -23.84 -5.60 -3.86
CA ASP A 295 -24.45 -5.47 -5.18
C ASP A 295 -23.45 -4.84 -6.17
N ASN A 296 -23.15 -5.55 -7.26
CA ASN A 296 -22.16 -5.10 -8.24
C ASN A 296 -22.54 -3.80 -8.96
N ALA A 297 -23.83 -3.56 -9.21
CA ALA A 297 -24.27 -2.35 -9.92
C ALA A 297 -24.13 -1.13 -9.03
N ARG A 298 -24.61 -1.22 -7.78
CA ARG A 298 -24.47 -0.17 -6.76
C ARG A 298 -23.01 0.09 -6.41
N PHE A 299 -22.21 -0.98 -6.28
CA PHE A 299 -20.76 -0.87 -6.11
C PHE A 299 -20.15 -0.06 -7.26
N ASN A 300 -20.39 -0.45 -8.51
CA ASN A 300 -19.80 0.20 -9.67
C ASN A 300 -20.25 1.67 -9.80
N GLU A 301 -21.51 1.97 -9.48
CA GLU A 301 -22.04 3.33 -9.49
C GLU A 301 -21.34 4.24 -8.47
N ILE A 302 -21.23 3.77 -7.21
CA ILE A 302 -20.55 4.53 -6.15
C ILE A 302 -19.06 4.68 -6.46
N PHE A 303 -18.40 3.62 -6.90
CA PHE A 303 -16.96 3.61 -7.09
C PHE A 303 -16.46 4.43 -8.27
N PHE A 304 -17.13 4.29 -9.41
CA PHE A 304 -16.63 4.80 -10.69
C PHE A 304 -17.39 6.03 -11.18
N LYS A 305 -18.51 6.40 -10.56
CA LYS A 305 -19.33 7.55 -11.03
C LYS A 305 -19.67 8.56 -9.95
N ASN A 306 -20.11 8.12 -8.77
CA ASN A 306 -20.69 8.99 -7.74
C ASN A 306 -19.91 8.95 -6.42
N ARG A 307 -18.58 8.78 -6.49
CA ARG A 307 -17.74 8.59 -5.30
C ARG A 307 -17.73 9.81 -4.38
N GLY A 308 -17.64 11.02 -4.95
CA GLY A 308 -17.63 12.27 -4.19
C GLY A 308 -18.91 12.47 -3.38
N GLU A 309 -20.07 12.23 -3.99
CA GLU A 309 -21.37 12.30 -3.32
C GLU A 309 -21.47 11.29 -2.18
N PHE A 310 -21.03 10.05 -2.41
CA PHE A 310 -21.00 9.02 -1.37
C PHE A 310 -20.11 9.43 -0.19
N ILE A 311 -18.88 9.90 -0.46
CA ILE A 311 -17.95 10.35 0.59
C ILE A 311 -18.59 11.47 1.41
N LYS A 312 -19.18 12.48 0.77
CA LYS A 312 -19.83 13.59 1.46
C LYS A 312 -20.99 13.12 2.34
N LYS A 313 -21.87 12.26 1.81
CA LYS A 313 -22.99 11.70 2.57
C LYS A 313 -22.48 10.97 3.82
N MET A 314 -21.43 10.17 3.69
CA MET A 314 -20.84 9.48 4.83
C MET A 314 -20.24 10.44 5.86
N MET A 315 -19.61 11.54 5.41
CA MET A 315 -19.08 12.58 6.29
C MET A 315 -20.17 13.32 7.08
N GLU A 316 -21.37 13.47 6.50
CA GLU A 316 -22.51 14.11 7.17
C GLU A 316 -23.11 13.23 8.27
N THR A 317 -23.10 11.90 8.08
CA THR A 317 -23.75 10.95 8.99
C THR A 317 -22.81 10.26 9.97
N ASN A 318 -21.49 10.28 9.72
CA ASN A 318 -20.50 9.61 10.55
C ASN A 318 -19.30 10.55 10.84
N LEU A 319 -19.23 11.03 12.08
CA LEU A 319 -18.19 12.00 12.51
C LEU A 319 -16.80 11.38 12.55
N ASP A 320 -16.66 10.11 12.96
CA ASP A 320 -15.38 9.40 12.99
C ASP A 320 -14.83 9.21 11.57
N TYR A 321 -15.69 8.77 10.64
CA TYR A 321 -15.37 8.71 9.22
C TYR A 321 -14.95 10.07 8.67
N LYS A 322 -15.71 11.12 8.97
CA LYS A 322 -15.37 12.49 8.55
C LYS A 322 -14.00 12.90 9.04
N GLN A 323 -13.72 12.69 10.33
CA GLN A 323 -12.43 13.04 10.90
C GLN A 323 -11.29 12.28 10.20
N LYS A 324 -11.42 10.96 10.06
CA LYS A 324 -10.38 10.11 9.47
C LYS A 324 -10.09 10.42 8.01
N VAL A 325 -11.14 10.64 7.22
CA VAL A 325 -10.99 10.94 5.80
C VAL A 325 -10.51 12.38 5.59
N MET A 326 -10.93 13.35 6.41
CA MET A 326 -10.41 14.71 6.29
C MET A 326 -8.96 14.83 6.75
N GLU A 327 -8.52 14.07 7.77
CA GLU A 327 -7.12 14.03 8.21
C GLU A 327 -6.16 13.74 7.04
N ILE A 328 -6.50 12.77 6.17
CA ILE A 328 -5.67 12.42 5.01
C ILE A 328 -5.72 13.47 3.90
N PHE A 329 -6.91 14.03 3.61
CA PHE A 329 -7.04 15.05 2.56
C PHE A 329 -6.36 16.36 2.94
N GLU A 330 -6.52 16.80 4.19
CA GLU A 330 -5.85 17.99 4.73
C GLU A 330 -4.34 17.79 4.78
N GLU A 331 -3.83 16.60 5.12
CA GLU A 331 -2.39 16.35 5.11
C GLU A 331 -1.77 16.49 3.71
N ILE A 332 -2.44 16.00 2.67
CA ILE A 332 -1.98 16.18 1.29
C ILE A 332 -1.95 17.68 0.94
N ALA A 333 -3.00 18.42 1.30
CA ALA A 333 -3.06 19.87 1.07
C ALA A 333 -1.94 20.62 1.82
N ASP A 334 -1.80 20.35 3.13
CA ASP A 334 -0.83 21.00 4.01
C ASP A 334 0.62 20.80 3.52
N ARG A 335 0.94 19.61 2.99
CA ARG A 335 2.29 19.28 2.54
C ARG A 335 2.62 19.72 1.12
N TYR A 336 1.65 19.63 0.20
CA TYR A 336 1.93 19.69 -1.24
C TYR A 336 1.17 20.79 -1.98
N CYS A 337 0.11 21.35 -1.40
CA CYS A 337 -0.62 22.47 -2.02
C CYS A 337 -0.12 23.83 -1.56
N PHE A 338 0.40 23.96 -0.33
CA PHE A 338 0.89 25.24 0.17
C PHE A 338 2.41 25.40 0.00
N PRO A 339 2.88 26.49 -0.61
CA PRO A 339 4.30 26.70 -0.88
C PRO A 339 5.17 27.02 0.36
N ALA A 340 4.61 27.09 1.59
CA ALA A 340 5.34 27.62 2.75
C ALA A 340 4.88 27.12 4.15
N LYS A 341 4.60 25.83 4.33
CA LYS A 341 4.57 25.20 5.68
C LYS A 341 5.69 24.18 5.92
N GLN A 342 6.55 23.94 4.93
CA GLN A 342 7.75 23.13 5.11
C GLN A 342 8.77 24.01 5.87
N TYR A 343 9.26 23.53 7.02
CA TYR A 343 10.21 24.18 7.95
C TYR A 343 9.66 25.19 8.98
N VAL A 344 8.74 24.75 9.83
CA VAL A 344 8.74 25.21 11.25
C VAL A 344 8.59 23.99 12.17
N ILE A 345 9.65 23.19 12.25
CA ILE A 345 9.96 22.41 13.46
C ILE A 345 11.42 22.74 13.75
N LYS A 346 11.63 23.54 14.80
CA LYS A 346 12.92 23.69 15.47
C LYS A 346 12.99 22.72 16.64
#